data_AF-A0A5C4P8H5-F1
#
_entry.id   AF-A0A5C4P8H5-F1
#
_cell.length_a   1.000
_cell.length_b   1.000
_cell.length_c   1.000
_cell.angle_alpha   90.00
_cell.angle_beta   90.00
_cell.angle_gamma   90.00
#
_symmetry.space_group_name_H-M   'P 1'
#
loop_
_entity.id
_entity.type
_entity.pdbx_description
1 polymer ?
#
loop_
_entity_poly.entity_id
_entity_poly.type
_entity_poly.pdbx_seq_one_letter_code
_entity_poly.pdbx_strand_id
1 'polypeptide(L)'
;MMHSIELSLGFKGKRTYVHGTDMLNATMQSIMDNTPHARVEKLDFKIGAMTSHLLNCYWWPKSTLQAPAGKAIASFTFHLDGVEHEGKLTEAEGFAEDRRAYDESLIESNSQYSNAKHSISLTSMPEGFSSIEVLIALNKVLHLKELRLPTNSQWVFCRWESPKWPLNHDLSGAELTLEQTLGTRLTRSNIQLNAEHIGTIYFSALNVE
;
A
#
# COMPACT_ATOMS: atom_id res chain seq x y z
N MET A 1 -10.39 -20.20 10.67
CA MET A 1 -10.04 -19.83 12.07
C MET A 1 -9.65 -18.37 12.07
N MET A 2 -9.78 -17.65 13.19
CA MET A 2 -9.25 -16.30 13.31
C MET A 2 -7.75 -16.36 13.59
N HIS A 3 -6.96 -15.61 12.82
CA HIS A 3 -5.52 -15.47 12.99
C HIS A 3 -5.20 -14.11 13.60
N SER A 4 -4.17 -14.07 14.44
CA SER A 4 -3.68 -12.84 15.08
C SER A 4 -2.17 -12.87 15.20
N ILE A 5 -1.52 -11.76 14.87
CA ILE A 5 -0.07 -11.58 15.03
C ILE A 5 0.25 -10.09 15.23
N GLU A 6 1.24 -9.80 16.06
CA GLU A 6 1.82 -8.47 16.16
C GLU A 6 2.80 -8.22 15.02
N LEU A 7 2.71 -7.05 14.38
CA LEU A 7 3.56 -6.65 13.27
C LEU A 7 4.72 -5.79 13.77
N SER A 8 5.95 -6.25 13.53
CA SER A 8 7.16 -5.46 13.77
C SER A 8 7.33 -4.42 12.67
N LEU A 9 6.98 -3.17 12.96
CA LEU A 9 7.00 -2.06 12.00
C LEU A 9 7.81 -0.88 12.54
N GLY A 10 8.51 -0.19 11.64
CA GLY A 10 9.33 0.98 11.96
C GLY A 10 8.99 2.19 11.09
N PHE A 11 9.63 3.32 11.41
CA PHE A 11 9.54 4.54 10.62
C PHE A 11 10.45 4.50 9.39
N LYS A 12 10.00 5.17 8.33
CA LYS A 12 10.77 5.36 7.09
C LYS A 12 11.25 6.79 6.91
N GLY A 13 12.54 6.95 6.66
CA GLY A 13 13.15 8.25 6.39
C GLY A 13 12.91 9.22 7.54
N LYS A 14 12.27 10.36 7.28
CA LYS A 14 11.95 11.39 8.29
C LYS A 14 10.54 11.27 8.89
N ARG A 15 9.76 10.25 8.51
CA ARG A 15 8.37 10.12 8.97
C ARG A 15 8.28 9.83 10.47
N THR A 16 7.18 10.24 11.07
CA THR A 16 6.81 9.99 12.48
C THR A 16 5.61 9.05 12.60
N TYR A 17 5.22 8.42 11.50
CA TYR A 17 4.13 7.46 11.41
C TYR A 17 4.59 6.22 10.63
N VAL A 18 3.96 5.09 10.92
CA VAL A 18 4.19 3.81 10.22
C VAL A 18 3.75 3.95 8.77
N HIS A 19 4.61 3.59 7.82
CA HIS A 19 4.31 3.78 6.41
C HIS A 19 3.31 2.73 5.90
N GLY A 20 2.32 3.15 5.11
CA GLY A 20 1.28 2.25 4.62
C GLY A 20 1.78 1.10 3.75
N THR A 21 2.91 1.26 3.06
CA THR A 21 3.56 0.15 2.33
C THR A 21 4.01 -0.95 3.29
N ASP A 22 4.44 -0.58 4.49
CA ASP A 22 5.00 -1.50 5.48
C ASP A 22 3.87 -2.25 6.16
N MET A 23 2.76 -1.54 6.46
CA MET A 23 1.51 -2.16 6.88
C MET A 23 1.05 -3.23 5.88
N LEU A 24 1.00 -2.89 4.59
CA LEU A 24 0.59 -3.82 3.54
C LEU A 24 1.55 -5.01 3.43
N ASN A 25 2.86 -4.76 3.29
CA ASN A 25 3.85 -5.83 3.13
C ASN A 25 3.87 -6.78 4.34
N ALA A 26 3.87 -6.26 5.57
CA ALA A 26 3.87 -7.09 6.77
C ALA A 26 2.56 -7.88 6.95
N THR A 27 1.42 -7.27 6.60
CA THR A 27 0.11 -7.97 6.59
C THR A 27 0.15 -9.15 5.64
N MET A 28 0.59 -8.92 4.40
CA MET A 28 0.61 -9.96 3.39
C MET A 28 1.66 -11.03 3.67
N GLN A 29 2.82 -10.66 4.23
CA GLN A 29 3.82 -11.62 4.69
C GLN A 29 3.24 -12.53 5.78
N SER A 30 2.57 -11.95 6.79
CA SER A 30 1.90 -12.72 7.84
C SER A 30 0.88 -13.72 7.28
N ILE A 31 0.07 -13.30 6.29
CA ILE A 31 -0.89 -14.19 5.63
C ILE A 31 -0.14 -15.33 4.92
N MET A 32 0.87 -15.00 4.11
CA MET A 32 1.65 -15.98 3.36
C MET A 32 2.41 -16.97 4.27
N ASP A 33 2.94 -16.52 5.40
CA ASP A 33 3.63 -17.39 6.37
C ASP A 33 2.68 -18.41 7.01
N ASN A 34 1.41 -18.03 7.21
CA ASN A 34 0.37 -18.92 7.73
C ASN A 34 -0.27 -19.80 6.63
N THR A 35 -0.13 -19.40 5.35
CA THR A 35 -0.73 -20.11 4.20
C THR A 35 0.25 -20.18 3.01
N PRO A 36 1.40 -20.86 3.14
CA PRO A 36 2.53 -20.75 2.19
C PRO A 36 2.27 -21.29 0.78
N HIS A 37 1.19 -22.05 0.60
CA HIS A 37 0.79 -22.64 -0.68
C HIS A 37 -0.53 -22.09 -1.22
N ALA A 38 -1.20 -21.22 -0.46
CA ALA A 38 -2.48 -20.67 -0.86
C ALA A 38 -2.29 -19.55 -1.88
N ARG A 39 -3.20 -19.48 -2.85
CA ARG A 39 -3.27 -18.34 -3.77
C ARG A 39 -4.03 -17.20 -3.12
N VAL A 40 -3.41 -16.02 -3.11
CA VAL A 40 -4.06 -14.78 -2.66
C VAL A 40 -4.59 -14.02 -3.88
N GLU A 41 -5.89 -13.77 -3.90
CA GLU A 41 -6.58 -13.09 -4.99
C GLU A 41 -7.48 -11.97 -4.47
N LYS A 42 -7.86 -11.03 -5.35
CA LYS A 42 -8.84 -9.96 -5.07
C LYS A 42 -8.54 -9.19 -3.77
N LEU A 43 -7.29 -8.83 -3.57
CA LEU A 43 -6.84 -8.07 -2.41
C LEU A 43 -7.37 -6.63 -2.52
N ASP A 44 -8.01 -6.16 -1.46
CA ASP A 44 -8.39 -4.77 -1.25
C ASP A 44 -7.95 -4.37 0.16
N PHE A 45 -6.98 -3.46 0.26
CA PHE A 45 -6.36 -3.02 1.50
C PHE A 45 -6.57 -1.51 1.68
N LYS A 46 -7.25 -1.11 2.74
CA LYS A 46 -7.65 0.28 3.03
C LYS A 46 -7.04 0.76 4.33
N ILE A 47 -6.38 1.92 4.30
CA ILE A 47 -5.81 2.60 5.46
C ILE A 47 -6.76 3.73 5.84
N GLY A 48 -7.32 3.63 7.05
CA GLY A 48 -8.24 4.62 7.60
C GLY A 48 -7.56 5.70 8.45
N ALA A 49 -6.37 5.42 9.00
CA ALA A 49 -5.65 6.36 9.85
C ALA A 49 -4.13 6.18 9.77
N MET A 50 -3.40 7.27 10.01
CA MET A 50 -1.97 7.20 10.34
C MET A 50 -1.80 6.87 11.82
N THR A 51 -0.74 6.14 12.15
CA THR A 51 -0.40 5.83 13.53
C THR A 51 1.12 5.72 13.70
N SER A 52 1.60 5.99 14.91
CA SER A 52 2.95 5.69 15.38
C SER A 52 3.00 4.45 16.27
N HIS A 53 1.85 3.83 16.58
CA HIS A 53 1.77 2.63 17.40
C HIS A 53 2.25 1.39 16.65
N LEU A 54 2.69 0.39 17.42
CA LEU A 54 2.78 -0.98 16.92
C LEU A 54 1.39 -1.46 16.49
N LEU A 55 1.33 -2.48 15.64
CA LEU A 55 0.08 -2.93 15.04
C LEU A 55 -0.14 -4.42 15.23
N ASN A 56 -1.35 -4.79 15.64
CA ASN A 56 -1.83 -6.16 15.57
C ASN A 56 -2.59 -6.39 14.27
N CYS A 57 -2.23 -7.45 13.55
CA CYS A 57 -2.96 -7.94 12.39
C CYS A 57 -3.92 -9.05 12.80
N TYR A 58 -5.17 -8.90 12.40
CA TYR A 58 -6.20 -9.93 12.55
C TYR A 58 -6.81 -10.24 11.19
N TRP A 59 -7.03 -11.52 10.89
CA TRP A 59 -7.79 -11.93 9.71
C TRP A 59 -8.53 -13.23 9.94
N TRP A 60 -9.67 -13.40 9.26
CA TRP A 60 -10.57 -14.53 9.45
C TRP A 60 -11.41 -14.77 8.18
N PRO A 61 -11.93 -15.99 7.95
CA PRO A 61 -12.90 -16.23 6.89
C PRO A 61 -14.13 -15.36 7.12
N LYS A 62 -14.64 -14.70 6.08
CA LYS A 62 -15.76 -13.75 6.20
C LYS A 62 -17.06 -14.38 6.74
N SER A 63 -17.18 -15.71 6.65
CA SER A 63 -18.26 -16.47 7.27
C SER A 63 -18.22 -16.53 8.80
N THR A 64 -17.16 -16.02 9.43
CA THR A 64 -17.01 -15.98 10.89
C THR A 64 -17.94 -14.93 11.49
N LEU A 65 -18.76 -15.31 12.48
CA LEU A 65 -19.81 -14.45 13.04
C LEU A 65 -19.30 -13.34 13.98
N GLN A 66 -18.07 -13.42 14.46
CA GLN A 66 -17.49 -12.44 15.38
C GLN A 66 -16.17 -11.91 14.85
N ALA A 67 -16.17 -10.63 14.47
CA ALA A 67 -14.95 -9.88 14.21
C ALA A 67 -14.29 -9.48 15.55
N PRO A 68 -12.96 -9.36 15.61
CA PRO A 68 -12.27 -8.78 16.75
C PRO A 68 -12.82 -7.38 17.07
N ALA A 69 -12.82 -6.99 18.35
CA ALA A 69 -13.15 -5.63 18.77
C ALA A 69 -12.01 -4.63 18.45
N GLY A 70 -12.26 -3.33 18.62
CA GLY A 70 -11.25 -2.28 18.46
C GLY A 70 -11.30 -1.54 17.12
N LYS A 71 -10.85 -0.27 17.14
CA LYS A 71 -10.82 0.64 15.99
C LYS A 71 -9.78 0.16 14.98
N ALA A 72 -10.19 0.02 13.72
CA ALA A 72 -9.28 -0.34 12.63
C ALA A 72 -8.43 0.87 12.22
N ILE A 73 -7.11 0.70 12.20
CA ILE A 73 -6.17 1.58 11.51
C ILE A 73 -6.18 1.30 10.01
N ALA A 74 -6.25 0.02 9.65
CA ALA A 74 -6.48 -0.44 8.30
C ALA A 74 -7.47 -1.61 8.30
N SER A 75 -8.18 -1.80 7.19
CA SER A 75 -9.03 -2.96 6.94
C SER A 75 -8.71 -3.55 5.57
N PHE A 76 -8.90 -4.84 5.43
CA PHE A 76 -8.61 -5.52 4.17
C PHE A 76 -9.52 -6.71 3.92
N THR A 77 -9.70 -7.03 2.65
CA THR A 77 -10.39 -8.24 2.18
C THR A 77 -9.55 -8.90 1.11
N PHE A 78 -9.62 -10.22 1.03
CA PHE A 78 -8.87 -11.01 0.07
C PHE A 78 -9.50 -12.39 -0.07
N HIS A 79 -9.12 -13.12 -1.10
CA HIS A 79 -9.49 -14.52 -1.28
C HIS A 79 -8.26 -15.39 -1.06
N LEU A 80 -8.41 -16.46 -0.27
CA LEU A 80 -7.45 -17.56 -0.16
C LEU A 80 -8.06 -18.80 -0.79
N ASP A 81 -7.48 -19.25 -1.89
CA ASP A 81 -7.97 -20.41 -2.66
C ASP A 81 -9.48 -20.37 -2.91
N GLY A 82 -9.98 -19.17 -3.27
CA GLY A 82 -11.39 -18.90 -3.55
C GLY A 82 -12.24 -18.54 -2.33
N VAL A 83 -11.78 -18.78 -1.10
CA VAL A 83 -12.50 -18.44 0.14
C VAL A 83 -12.26 -16.97 0.51
N GLU A 84 -13.34 -16.19 0.63
CA GLU A 84 -13.26 -14.79 1.04
C GLU A 84 -12.91 -14.66 2.52
N HIS A 85 -11.91 -13.82 2.79
CA HIS A 85 -11.43 -13.45 4.10
C HIS A 85 -11.51 -11.94 4.26
N GLU A 86 -11.67 -11.53 5.52
CA GLU A 86 -11.57 -10.14 5.93
C GLU A 86 -10.56 -10.03 7.06
N GLY A 87 -10.03 -8.84 7.25
CA GLY A 87 -9.08 -8.56 8.30
C GLY A 87 -8.96 -7.08 8.59
N LYS A 88 -8.25 -6.80 9.68
CA LYS A 88 -7.96 -5.44 10.12
C LYS A 88 -6.65 -5.36 10.86
N LEU A 89 -6.08 -4.17 10.83
CA LEU A 89 -4.98 -3.75 11.68
C LEU A 89 -5.53 -2.88 12.80
N THR A 90 -5.16 -3.17 14.05
CA THR A 90 -5.47 -2.32 15.20
C THR A 90 -4.18 -1.93 15.91
N GLU A 91 -4.21 -0.83 16.66
CA GLU A 91 -3.08 -0.44 17.50
C GLU A 91 -2.82 -1.52 18.55
N ALA A 92 -1.55 -1.87 18.71
CA ALA A 92 -1.02 -2.69 19.78
C ALA A 92 -0.43 -1.78 20.88
N GLU A 93 0.02 -2.39 21.97
CA GLU A 93 0.73 -1.66 23.01
C GLU A 93 2.11 -1.20 22.50
N GLY A 94 2.52 0.01 22.88
CA GLY A 94 3.81 0.58 22.49
C GLY A 94 3.80 1.36 21.16
N PHE A 95 4.98 1.85 20.80
CA PHE A 95 5.22 2.69 19.63
C PHE A 95 6.32 2.09 18.75
N ALA A 96 6.24 2.36 17.46
CA ALA A 96 7.36 2.11 16.56
C ALA A 96 8.53 3.03 16.95
N GLU A 97 9.70 2.46 17.17
CA GLU A 97 10.92 3.22 17.52
C GLU A 97 12.00 3.10 16.44
N ASP A 98 12.05 1.94 15.77
CA ASP A 98 13.02 1.67 14.71
C ASP A 98 12.84 2.63 13.54
N ARG A 99 13.97 3.05 12.95
CA ARG A 99 13.99 3.92 11.77
C ARG A 99 14.93 3.36 10.74
N ARG A 100 14.43 3.25 9.50
CA ARG A 100 15.24 2.87 8.34
C ARG A 100 15.33 4.00 7.32
N ALA A 101 16.48 4.06 6.65
CA ALA A 101 16.67 4.95 5.52
C ALA A 101 15.66 4.61 4.42
N TYR A 102 15.13 5.65 3.77
CA TYR A 102 14.17 5.50 2.68
C TYR A 102 14.31 6.70 1.75
N ASP A 103 14.97 6.48 0.62
CA ASP A 103 15.27 7.52 -0.36
C ASP A 103 14.39 7.34 -1.61
N GLU A 104 13.28 8.07 -1.66
CA GLU A 104 12.35 8.05 -2.79
C GLU A 104 12.98 8.58 -4.08
N SER A 105 14.07 9.36 -4.00
CA SER A 105 14.72 9.93 -5.19
C SER A 105 15.33 8.85 -6.07
N LEU A 106 15.71 7.71 -5.50
CA LEU A 106 16.20 6.54 -6.24
C LEU A 106 15.10 5.91 -7.11
N ILE A 107 13.83 6.03 -6.71
CA ILE A 107 12.70 5.56 -7.51
C ILE A 107 12.38 6.58 -8.61
N GLU A 108 12.40 7.88 -8.28
CA GLU A 108 12.19 8.94 -9.25
C GLU A 108 13.25 8.92 -10.37
N SER A 109 14.53 8.70 -10.05
CA SER A 109 15.60 8.60 -11.04
C SER A 109 15.45 7.40 -11.99
N ASN A 110 14.69 6.39 -11.58
CA ASN A 110 14.39 5.19 -12.36
C ASN A 110 12.97 5.23 -12.97
N SER A 111 12.48 6.44 -13.24
CA SER A 111 11.15 6.64 -13.80
C SER A 111 11.16 7.56 -15.02
N GLN A 112 10.17 7.40 -15.88
CA GLN A 112 9.95 8.25 -17.03
C GLN A 112 8.52 8.76 -17.05
N TYR A 113 8.36 10.07 -16.94
CA TYR A 113 7.06 10.72 -17.05
C TYR A 113 6.73 11.04 -18.52
N SER A 114 5.48 10.82 -18.90
CA SER A 114 4.95 11.10 -20.24
C SER A 114 3.80 12.11 -20.15
N ASN A 115 4.08 13.36 -20.53
CA ASN A 115 3.06 14.40 -20.60
C ASN A 115 1.94 14.07 -21.60
N ALA A 116 2.28 13.39 -22.72
CA ALA A 116 1.29 13.04 -23.74
C ALA A 116 0.29 11.98 -23.25
N LYS A 117 0.70 11.12 -22.31
CA LYS A 117 -0.13 10.04 -21.79
C LYS A 117 -0.69 10.32 -20.39
N HIS A 118 -0.25 11.39 -19.73
CA HIS A 118 -0.50 11.64 -18.31
C HIS A 118 -0.17 10.42 -17.43
N SER A 119 0.99 9.81 -17.71
CA SER A 119 1.44 8.59 -17.07
C SER A 119 2.91 8.66 -16.66
N ILE A 120 3.30 7.76 -15.77
CA ILE A 120 4.69 7.55 -15.39
C ILE A 120 5.02 6.07 -15.48
N SER A 121 6.18 5.73 -16.03
CA SER A 121 6.66 4.35 -16.12
C SER A 121 7.93 4.13 -15.30
N LEU A 122 8.08 2.92 -14.76
CA LEU A 122 9.32 2.47 -14.15
C LEU A 122 10.27 1.96 -15.24
N THR A 123 11.47 2.51 -15.31
CA THR A 123 12.48 2.08 -16.31
C THR A 123 13.28 0.88 -15.82
N SER A 124 13.62 0.85 -14.53
CA SER A 124 14.29 -0.28 -13.89
C SER A 124 13.90 -0.40 -12.42
N MET A 125 13.91 -1.63 -11.89
CA MET A 125 13.62 -1.88 -10.48
C MET A 125 14.81 -1.45 -9.59
N PRO A 126 14.64 -0.46 -8.69
CA PRO A 126 15.71 -0.07 -7.78
C PRO A 126 15.94 -1.13 -6.70
N GLU A 127 17.21 -1.35 -6.35
CA GLU A 127 17.60 -2.31 -5.31
C GLU A 127 17.15 -1.86 -3.91
N GLY A 128 16.81 -2.81 -3.06
CA GLY A 128 16.46 -2.57 -1.65
C GLY A 128 15.04 -2.05 -1.41
N PHE A 129 14.21 -1.96 -2.46
CA PHE A 129 12.80 -1.59 -2.37
C PHE A 129 11.90 -2.78 -2.68
N SER A 130 10.75 -2.86 -2.00
CA SER A 130 9.70 -3.80 -2.39
C SER A 130 8.85 -3.26 -3.56
N SER A 131 8.20 -4.15 -4.30
CA SER A 131 7.32 -3.80 -5.42
C SER A 131 6.27 -2.74 -5.05
N ILE A 132 5.67 -2.87 -3.86
CA ILE A 132 4.71 -1.87 -3.36
C ILE A 132 5.37 -0.54 -3.02
N GLU A 133 6.56 -0.54 -2.43
CA GLU A 133 7.27 0.71 -2.14
C GLU A 133 7.55 1.50 -3.41
N VAL A 134 8.00 0.81 -4.45
CA VAL A 134 8.25 1.39 -5.78
C VAL A 134 6.98 1.97 -6.37
N LEU A 135 5.89 1.19 -6.44
CA LEU A 135 4.64 1.64 -7.03
C LEU A 135 4.03 2.84 -6.28
N ILE A 136 4.08 2.85 -4.94
CA ILE A 136 3.56 3.96 -4.13
C ILE A 136 4.41 5.22 -4.31
N ALA A 137 5.73 5.12 -4.29
CA ALA A 137 6.60 6.28 -4.51
C ALA A 137 6.46 6.82 -5.94
N LEU A 138 6.41 5.93 -6.94
CA LEU A 138 6.20 6.29 -8.33
C LEU A 138 4.85 7.00 -8.54
N ASN A 139 3.79 6.51 -7.89
CA ASN A 139 2.50 7.18 -7.90
C ASN A 139 2.55 8.58 -7.28
N LYS A 140 3.33 8.77 -6.20
CA LYS A 140 3.54 10.08 -5.59
C LYS A 140 4.23 11.04 -6.55
N VAL A 141 5.25 10.58 -7.30
CA VAL A 141 5.90 11.39 -8.33
C VAL A 141 4.88 11.81 -9.39
N LEU A 142 4.06 10.88 -9.90
CA LEU A 142 2.98 11.21 -10.85
C LEU A 142 2.04 12.30 -10.30
N HIS A 143 1.60 12.17 -9.05
CA HIS A 143 0.73 13.16 -8.41
C HIS A 143 1.37 14.53 -8.30
N LEU A 144 2.67 14.61 -8.00
CA LEU A 144 3.39 15.88 -7.92
C LEU A 144 3.61 16.54 -9.29
N LYS A 145 3.58 15.76 -10.39
CA LYS A 145 3.65 16.29 -11.76
C LYS A 145 2.28 16.73 -12.28
N GLU A 146 1.23 15.97 -11.99
CA GLU A 146 -0.11 16.17 -12.55
C GLU A 146 -1.01 17.09 -11.71
N LEU A 147 -0.84 17.07 -10.38
CA LEU A 147 -1.79 17.67 -9.45
C LEU A 147 -1.15 18.72 -8.57
N ARG A 148 -1.91 19.77 -8.27
CA ARG A 148 -1.53 20.75 -7.25
C ARG A 148 -1.89 20.21 -5.88
N LEU A 149 -0.88 20.08 -5.04
CA LEU A 149 -1.05 19.74 -3.63
C LEU A 149 -1.53 21.00 -2.87
N PRO A 150 -2.55 20.91 -2.01
CA PRO A 150 -2.93 22.04 -1.17
C PRO A 150 -1.80 22.43 -0.21
N THR A 151 -1.79 23.69 0.21
CA THR A 151 -0.83 24.21 1.19
C THR A 151 -0.89 23.38 2.48
N ASN A 152 0.27 23.03 3.04
CA ASN A 152 0.40 22.21 4.25
C ASN A 152 -0.26 20.83 4.14
N SER A 153 -0.41 20.29 2.92
CA SER A 153 -0.83 18.90 2.73
C SER A 153 0.32 18.03 2.23
N GLN A 154 0.16 16.72 2.38
CA GLN A 154 0.97 15.72 1.71
C GLN A 154 0.08 14.68 1.03
N TRP A 155 0.55 14.14 -0.10
CA TRP A 155 -0.08 12.97 -0.72
C TRP A 155 0.18 11.71 0.12
N VAL A 156 -0.89 11.03 0.52
CA VAL A 156 -0.84 9.85 1.37
C VAL A 156 -1.48 8.66 0.67
N PHE A 157 -0.80 7.51 0.74
CA PHE A 157 -1.34 6.23 0.32
C PHE A 157 -2.46 5.80 1.26
N CYS A 158 -3.67 5.60 0.72
CA CYS A 158 -4.84 5.23 1.51
C CYS A 158 -5.48 3.90 1.11
N ARG A 159 -5.27 3.39 -0.12
CA ARG A 159 -5.81 2.08 -0.51
C ARG A 159 -5.05 1.44 -1.65
N TRP A 160 -4.91 0.13 -1.58
CA TRP A 160 -4.40 -0.75 -2.63
C TRP A 160 -5.46 -1.76 -3.04
N GLU A 161 -5.64 -1.96 -4.33
CA GLU A 161 -6.40 -3.09 -4.87
C GLU A 161 -5.54 -3.88 -5.85
N SER A 162 -5.62 -5.20 -5.84
CA SER A 162 -4.96 -6.04 -6.83
C SER A 162 -5.70 -7.35 -7.11
N PRO A 163 -5.69 -7.84 -8.35
CA PRO A 163 -6.30 -9.12 -8.69
C PRO A 163 -5.55 -10.31 -8.05
N LYS A 164 -4.23 -10.20 -7.86
CA LYS A 164 -3.35 -11.28 -7.37
C LYS A 164 -2.25 -10.75 -6.46
N TRP A 165 -1.78 -11.59 -5.54
CA TRP A 165 -0.62 -11.34 -4.67
C TRP A 165 0.20 -12.64 -4.49
N PRO A 166 1.54 -12.58 -4.37
CA PRO A 166 2.41 -11.40 -4.43
C PRO A 166 2.49 -10.77 -5.81
N LEU A 167 2.93 -9.51 -5.85
CA LEU A 167 3.33 -8.87 -7.09
C LEU A 167 4.62 -9.49 -7.63
N ASN A 168 4.88 -9.30 -8.93
CA ASN A 168 6.18 -9.60 -9.51
C ASN A 168 7.26 -8.77 -8.81
N HIS A 169 8.42 -9.40 -8.56
CA HIS A 169 9.57 -8.73 -7.96
C HIS A 169 10.14 -7.67 -8.91
N ASP A 170 10.24 -7.99 -10.20
CA ASP A 170 10.62 -7.04 -11.23
C ASP A 170 9.38 -6.37 -11.82
N LEU A 171 9.30 -5.05 -11.65
CA LEU A 171 8.26 -4.19 -12.19
C LEU A 171 8.77 -3.28 -13.30
N SER A 172 9.96 -3.56 -13.86
CA SER A 172 10.49 -2.79 -14.98
C SER A 172 9.48 -2.76 -16.14
N GLY A 173 9.16 -1.56 -16.62
CA GLY A 173 8.11 -1.33 -17.62
C GLY A 173 6.69 -1.18 -17.05
N ALA A 174 6.50 -1.24 -15.72
CA ALA A 174 5.21 -0.91 -15.11
C ALA A 174 4.86 0.55 -15.40
N GLU A 175 3.63 0.81 -15.82
CA GLU A 175 3.09 2.13 -16.14
C GLU A 175 1.92 2.45 -15.21
N LEU A 176 1.93 3.66 -14.64
CA LEU A 176 0.88 4.20 -13.78
C LEU A 176 0.20 5.35 -14.49
N THR A 177 -1.12 5.32 -14.51
CA THR A 177 -1.96 6.36 -15.11
C THR A 177 -3.00 6.82 -14.12
N LEU A 178 -3.19 8.14 -14.00
CA LEU A 178 -4.21 8.73 -13.16
C LEU A 178 -5.58 8.62 -13.85
N GLU A 179 -6.49 7.81 -13.31
CA GLU A 179 -7.80 7.56 -13.93
C GLU A 179 -8.90 8.49 -13.41
N GLN A 180 -8.87 8.81 -12.11
CA GLN A 180 -9.93 9.58 -11.47
C GLN A 180 -9.36 10.51 -10.41
N THR A 181 -9.93 11.71 -10.35
CA THR A 181 -9.63 12.72 -9.34
C THR A 181 -10.94 13.28 -8.78
N LEU A 182 -11.25 13.01 -7.52
CA LEU A 182 -12.33 13.69 -6.79
C LEU A 182 -11.74 14.88 -6.04
N GLY A 183 -11.32 15.90 -6.79
CA GLY A 183 -10.47 16.97 -6.28
C GLY A 183 -9.17 16.40 -5.70
N THR A 184 -8.80 16.84 -4.49
CA THR A 184 -7.64 16.31 -3.75
C THR A 184 -8.03 15.31 -2.66
N ARG A 185 -9.33 15.03 -2.48
CA ARG A 185 -9.82 14.14 -1.41
C ARG A 185 -9.51 12.69 -1.69
N LEU A 186 -9.63 12.27 -2.94
CA LEU A 186 -9.34 10.92 -3.37
C LEU A 186 -8.93 10.93 -4.83
N THR A 187 -7.81 10.31 -5.12
CA THR A 187 -7.32 10.05 -6.46
C THR A 187 -7.19 8.55 -6.67
N ARG A 188 -7.33 8.12 -7.91
CA ARG A 188 -7.23 6.71 -8.32
C ARG A 188 -6.26 6.60 -9.48
N SER A 189 -5.25 5.78 -9.32
CA SER A 189 -4.28 5.44 -10.37
C SER A 189 -4.37 3.96 -10.69
N ASN A 190 -4.43 3.66 -11.98
CA ASN A 190 -4.34 2.31 -12.50
C ASN A 190 -2.89 1.96 -12.81
N ILE A 191 -2.53 0.69 -12.60
CA ILE A 191 -1.18 0.17 -12.79
C ILE A 191 -1.24 -0.97 -13.79
N GLN A 192 -0.41 -0.87 -14.82
CA GLN A 192 -0.27 -1.91 -15.83
C GLN A 192 1.18 -2.36 -15.95
N LEU A 193 1.38 -3.64 -16.23
CA LEU A 193 2.67 -4.21 -16.61
C LEU A 193 2.44 -5.08 -17.84
N ASN A 194 3.15 -4.80 -18.95
CA ASN A 194 2.94 -5.49 -20.23
C ASN A 194 1.46 -5.49 -20.68
N ALA A 195 0.77 -4.35 -20.50
CA ALA A 195 -0.67 -4.17 -20.74
C ALA A 195 -1.62 -5.02 -19.87
N GLU A 196 -1.11 -5.82 -18.92
CA GLU A 196 -1.92 -6.48 -17.90
C GLU A 196 -2.16 -5.53 -16.73
N HIS A 197 -3.41 -5.40 -16.27
CA HIS A 197 -3.73 -4.69 -15.04
C HIS A 197 -3.20 -5.47 -13.82
N ILE A 198 -2.32 -4.86 -13.03
CA ILE A 198 -1.72 -5.49 -11.85
C ILE A 198 -2.19 -4.89 -10.53
N GLY A 199 -2.83 -3.72 -10.56
CA GLY A 199 -3.42 -3.14 -9.36
C GLY A 199 -3.89 -1.70 -9.55
N THR A 200 -4.53 -1.19 -8.51
CA THR A 200 -5.01 0.19 -8.39
C THR A 200 -4.50 0.79 -7.09
N ILE A 201 -3.99 2.01 -7.15
CA ILE A 201 -3.58 2.80 -5.99
C ILE A 201 -4.55 3.94 -5.79
N TYR A 202 -4.89 4.20 -4.53
CA TYR A 202 -5.62 5.39 -4.13
C TYR A 202 -4.80 6.24 -3.20
N PHE A 203 -4.79 7.54 -3.50
CA PHE A 203 -4.12 8.56 -2.71
C PHE A 203 -5.14 9.59 -2.21
N SER A 204 -4.78 10.27 -1.11
CA SER A 204 -5.52 11.41 -0.59
C SER A 204 -4.55 12.53 -0.23
N ALA A 205 -4.94 13.79 -0.35
CA ALA A 205 -4.18 14.89 0.24
C ALA A 205 -4.58 15.04 1.70
N LEU A 206 -3.65 14.79 2.62
CA LEU A 206 -3.86 14.95 4.05
C LEU A 206 -3.13 16.19 4.56
N ASN A 207 -3.80 17.00 5.36
CA ASN A 207 -3.16 18.11 6.05
C ASN A 207 -2.14 17.58 7.06
N VAL A 208 -0.95 18.16 7.03
CA VAL A 208 0.14 17.92 7.96
C VAL A 208 0.35 19.25 8.68
N GLU A 209 -0.17 19.33 9.91
CA GLU A 209 0.11 20.42 10.84
C GLU A 209 1.42 20.14 11.60
#